data_AF-A0AAU0Y269-F1
#
_entry.id   AF-A0AAU0Y269-F1
#
_cell.length_a   1.000
_cell.length_b   1.000
_cell.length_c   1.000
_cell.angle_alpha   90.00
_cell.angle_beta   90.00
_cell.angle_gamma   90.00
#
_symmetry.space_group_name_H-M   'P 1'
#
loop_
_entity.id
_entity.type
_entity.pdbx_description
1 polymer ?
#
loop_
_entity_poly.entity_id
_entity_poly.type
_entity_poly.pdbx_seq_one_letter_code
_entity_poly.pdbx_strand_id
1 'polypeptide(L)'
;MLPQKLTKPETEPEMEPQPSPAADAPFDENLAYELRGKTLKMAQAAGKTTAECPKGLESKSGTRATCTTTYDGLKVVWKVTIGKKAGWSDNVVEFDAVPDKGILTSDGVARLLYGNYRDSIDHARCNDIPKAVLVPLNVKTKYSCEVVFKGRTPGGLAEPVRVTDAGPRVY
;
A
#
# COMPACT_ATOMS: atom_id res chain seq x y z
N MET A 1 -10.56 -9.53 24.86
CA MET A 1 -9.58 -8.47 24.58
C MET A 1 -8.74 -8.87 23.38
N LEU A 2 -8.42 -7.94 22.49
CA LEU A 2 -7.65 -8.22 21.28
C LEU A 2 -6.17 -8.55 21.61
N PRO A 3 -5.61 -9.67 21.11
CA PRO A 3 -4.35 -10.22 21.63
C PRO A 3 -3.09 -9.47 21.15
N GLN A 4 -3.07 -9.00 19.91
CA GLN A 4 -1.88 -8.39 19.31
C GLN A 4 -1.74 -6.94 19.76
N LYS A 5 -0.62 -6.58 20.40
CA LYS A 5 -0.27 -5.18 20.69
C LYS A 5 0.52 -4.61 19.52
N LEU A 6 0.07 -3.49 18.96
CA LEU A 6 0.84 -2.70 18.00
C LEU A 6 1.36 -1.44 18.68
N THR A 7 2.63 -1.15 18.47
CA THR A 7 3.33 0.06 18.94
C THR A 7 3.75 0.94 17.78
N LYS A 8 4.19 2.17 18.06
CA LYS A 8 4.70 3.08 17.03
C LYS A 8 5.90 2.43 16.35
N PRO A 9 5.92 2.30 15.02
CA PRO A 9 7.11 1.85 14.31
C PRO A 9 8.27 2.84 14.54
N GLU A 10 9.46 2.33 14.84
CA GLU A 10 10.61 3.15 15.24
C GLU A 10 11.20 3.96 14.08
N THR A 11 11.20 3.38 12.89
CA THR A 11 11.77 3.96 11.68
C THR A 11 10.68 4.28 10.68
N GLU A 12 10.91 5.26 9.80
CA GLU A 12 10.10 5.39 8.59
C GLU A 12 10.52 4.32 7.58
N PRO A 13 9.58 3.71 6.85
CA PRO A 13 9.93 2.69 5.89
C PRO A 13 10.54 3.34 4.64
N GLU A 14 11.49 2.67 4.01
CA GLU A 14 11.93 3.06 2.68
C GLU A 14 10.78 2.79 1.69
N MET A 15 10.24 3.85 1.12
CA MET A 15 9.08 3.80 0.21
C MET A 15 9.47 3.89 -1.26
N GLU A 16 10.77 4.07 -1.53
CA GLU A 16 11.33 4.04 -2.87
C GLU A 16 11.79 2.61 -3.18
N PRO A 17 11.30 1.99 -4.25
CA PRO A 17 11.71 0.65 -4.61
C PRO A 17 13.16 0.64 -5.11
N GLN A 18 13.92 -0.41 -4.79
CA GLN A 18 15.31 -0.56 -5.24
C GLN A 18 15.51 -1.87 -6.01
N PRO A 19 16.28 -1.90 -7.13
CA PRO A 19 16.98 -0.76 -7.74
C PRO A 19 16.04 0.10 -8.60
N SER A 20 16.49 1.34 -8.87
CA SER A 20 15.92 2.21 -9.90
C SER A 20 16.31 1.74 -11.32
N PRO A 21 15.47 2.01 -12.34
CA PRO A 21 15.81 1.73 -13.73
C PRO A 21 17.00 2.57 -14.18
N ALA A 22 17.67 2.14 -15.25
CA ALA A 22 18.65 2.96 -15.95
C ALA A 22 17.99 4.22 -16.54
N ALA A 23 18.78 5.28 -16.78
CA ALA A 23 18.26 6.55 -17.29
C ALA A 23 17.58 6.44 -18.67
N ASP A 24 17.99 5.45 -19.47
CA ASP A 24 17.48 5.13 -20.80
C ASP A 24 16.60 3.86 -20.82
N ALA A 25 16.17 3.39 -19.64
CA ALA A 25 15.32 2.21 -19.52
C ALA A 25 14.01 2.38 -20.33
N PRO A 26 13.49 1.29 -20.93
CA PRO A 26 12.25 1.35 -21.69
C PRO A 26 11.05 1.67 -20.79
N PHE A 27 9.93 2.05 -21.41
CA PHE A 27 8.74 2.51 -20.69
C PHE A 27 8.14 1.43 -19.77
N ASP A 28 8.15 0.16 -20.19
CA ASP A 28 7.66 -0.97 -19.38
C ASP A 28 8.49 -1.20 -18.11
N GLU A 29 9.81 -0.98 -18.16
CA GLU A 29 10.67 -1.02 -16.97
C GLU A 29 10.38 0.13 -16.00
N ASN A 30 10.21 1.35 -16.52
CA ASN A 30 9.82 2.50 -15.72
C ASN A 30 8.43 2.32 -15.09
N LEU A 31 7.47 1.81 -15.84
CA LEU A 31 6.14 1.49 -15.34
C LEU A 31 6.19 0.43 -14.23
N ALA A 32 7.00 -0.63 -14.42
CA ALA A 32 7.20 -1.65 -13.41
C ALA A 32 7.79 -1.06 -12.11
N TYR A 33 8.78 -0.18 -12.21
CA TYR A 33 9.35 0.54 -11.08
C TYR A 33 8.31 1.38 -10.33
N GLU A 34 7.51 2.17 -11.04
CA GLU A 34 6.44 2.98 -10.43
C GLU A 34 5.38 2.12 -9.73
N LEU A 35 5.01 0.98 -10.31
CA LEU A 35 4.06 0.05 -9.70
C LEU A 35 4.63 -0.61 -8.43
N ARG A 36 5.95 -0.85 -8.35
CA ARG A 36 6.60 -1.29 -7.11
C ARG A 36 6.47 -0.24 -6.02
N GLY A 37 6.68 1.04 -6.37
CA GLY A 37 6.52 2.17 -5.46
C GLY A 37 5.08 2.33 -4.99
N LYS A 38 4.10 2.22 -5.89
CA LYS A 38 2.66 2.20 -5.53
C LYS A 38 2.32 1.02 -4.62
N THR A 39 2.93 -0.14 -4.84
CA THR A 39 2.75 -1.34 -3.99
C THR A 39 3.30 -1.11 -2.57
N LEU A 40 4.49 -0.51 -2.43
CA LEU A 40 5.04 -0.11 -1.14
C LEU A 40 4.14 0.91 -0.43
N LYS A 41 3.69 1.95 -1.15
CA LYS A 41 2.74 2.97 -0.67
C LYS A 41 1.42 2.37 -0.19
N MET A 42 0.89 1.39 -0.91
CA MET A 42 -0.31 0.68 -0.49
C MET A 42 -0.07 -0.16 0.78
N ALA A 43 1.09 -0.79 0.92
CA ALA A 43 1.42 -1.56 2.11
C ALA A 43 1.70 -0.70 3.36
N GLN A 44 2.11 0.56 3.17
CA GLN A 44 2.55 1.49 4.24
C GLN A 44 3.63 0.88 5.16
N ALA A 45 4.45 -0.03 4.62
CA ALA A 45 5.45 -0.76 5.39
C ALA A 45 6.60 -1.21 4.47
N ALA A 46 7.79 -1.31 5.04
CA ALA A 46 8.97 -1.80 4.33
C ALA A 46 8.76 -3.27 3.90
N GLY A 47 9.14 -3.59 2.67
CA GLY A 47 9.00 -4.95 2.13
C GLY A 47 9.67 -5.09 0.78
N LYS A 48 9.93 -6.33 0.37
CA LYS A 48 10.53 -6.62 -0.94
C LYS A 48 9.46 -6.55 -2.01
N THR A 49 9.73 -5.81 -3.08
CA THR A 49 8.80 -5.69 -4.21
C THR A 49 9.43 -6.00 -5.55
N THR A 50 8.68 -6.73 -6.38
CA THR A 50 8.98 -6.92 -7.80
C THR A 50 7.78 -6.48 -8.64
N ALA A 51 7.99 -6.28 -9.94
CA ALA A 51 6.91 -6.00 -10.88
C ALA A 51 7.22 -6.62 -12.23
N GLU A 52 6.18 -7.14 -12.87
CA GLU A 52 6.19 -7.70 -14.21
C GLU A 52 5.06 -7.05 -15.01
N CYS A 53 5.43 -6.37 -16.08
CA CYS A 53 4.52 -5.81 -17.06
C CYS A 53 4.71 -6.50 -18.42
N PRO A 54 3.70 -6.49 -19.31
CA PRO A 54 3.87 -6.90 -20.70
C PRO A 54 5.07 -6.18 -21.33
N LYS A 55 5.88 -6.94 -22.07
CA LYS A 55 7.05 -6.37 -22.78
C LYS A 55 6.60 -5.51 -23.95
N GLY A 56 7.38 -4.48 -24.24
CA GLY A 56 7.14 -3.60 -25.40
C GLY A 56 5.90 -2.71 -25.24
N LEU A 57 5.52 -2.40 -24.00
CA LEU A 57 4.51 -1.37 -23.77
C LEU A 57 5.06 -0.02 -24.19
N GLU A 58 4.34 0.63 -25.10
CA GLU A 58 4.62 1.99 -25.51
C GLU A 58 3.78 2.97 -24.68
N SER A 59 4.28 4.20 -24.54
CA SER A 59 3.62 5.32 -23.86
C SER A 59 2.41 5.89 -24.62
N LYS A 60 1.74 5.06 -25.43
CA LYS A 60 0.62 5.48 -26.27
C LYS A 60 -0.66 5.66 -25.45
N SER A 61 -1.29 6.83 -25.58
CA SER A 61 -2.57 7.12 -24.93
C SER A 61 -3.66 6.09 -25.28
N GLY A 62 -4.47 5.73 -24.28
CA GLY A 62 -5.53 4.74 -24.38
C GLY A 62 -5.05 3.29 -24.24
N THR A 63 -3.73 3.05 -24.22
CA THR A 63 -3.17 1.70 -24.02
C THR A 63 -3.55 1.18 -22.65
N ARG A 64 -3.99 -0.09 -22.61
CA ARG A 64 -4.32 -0.80 -21.38
C ARG A 64 -3.38 -1.97 -21.22
N ALA A 65 -2.90 -2.16 -20.00
CA ALA A 65 -2.02 -3.27 -19.65
C ALA A 65 -2.44 -3.86 -18.31
N THR A 66 -2.08 -5.13 -18.10
CA THR A 66 -2.17 -5.77 -16.80
C THR A 66 -0.76 -6.10 -16.35
N CYS A 67 -0.34 -5.49 -15.26
CA CYS A 67 0.95 -5.78 -14.63
C CYS A 67 0.71 -6.54 -13.33
N THR A 68 1.66 -7.37 -12.92
CA THR A 68 1.64 -8.05 -11.62
C THR A 68 2.79 -7.54 -10.78
N THR A 69 2.52 -7.08 -9.57
CA THR A 69 3.56 -6.79 -8.58
C THR A 69 3.60 -7.85 -7.50
N THR A 70 4.72 -7.91 -6.78
CA THR A 70 4.81 -8.67 -5.53
C THR A 70 5.16 -7.76 -4.36
N TYR A 71 4.71 -8.14 -3.16
CA TYR A 71 5.14 -7.57 -1.89
C TYR A 71 5.38 -8.72 -0.90
N ASP A 72 6.63 -8.95 -0.51
CA ASP A 72 7.02 -10.09 0.34
C ASP A 72 6.41 -11.43 -0.15
N GLY A 73 6.32 -11.60 -1.47
CA GLY A 73 5.76 -12.78 -2.14
C GLY A 73 4.24 -12.74 -2.40
N LEU A 74 3.50 -11.77 -1.85
CA LEU A 74 2.08 -11.56 -2.15
C LEU A 74 1.91 -10.93 -3.53
N LYS A 75 1.15 -11.58 -4.42
CA LYS A 75 0.91 -11.07 -5.78
C LYS A 75 -0.28 -10.10 -5.81
N VAL A 76 -0.09 -8.94 -6.42
CA VAL A 76 -1.14 -7.93 -6.67
C VAL A 76 -1.23 -7.68 -8.16
N VAL A 77 -2.43 -7.73 -8.72
CA VAL A 77 -2.66 -7.46 -10.14
C VAL A 77 -3.09 -6.01 -10.31
N TRP A 78 -2.37 -5.27 -11.16
CA TRP A 78 -2.63 -3.88 -11.46
C TRP A 78 -3.18 -3.74 -12.88
N LYS A 79 -4.35 -3.11 -12.99
CA LYS A 79 -4.93 -2.68 -14.25
C LYS A 79 -4.43 -1.27 -14.56
N VAL A 80 -3.61 -1.15 -15.60
CA VAL A 80 -2.97 0.10 -16.01
C VAL A 80 -3.67 0.67 -17.25
N THR A 81 -3.89 1.98 -17.26
CA THR A 81 -4.34 2.74 -18.44
C THR A 81 -3.41 3.93 -18.68
N ILE A 82 -2.77 3.98 -19.84
CA ILE A 82 -1.79 5.00 -20.21
C ILE A 82 -2.50 6.17 -20.90
N GLY A 83 -2.10 7.40 -20.57
CA GLY A 83 -2.49 8.63 -21.27
C GLY A 83 -3.98 8.98 -21.18
N LYS A 84 -4.66 8.59 -20.10
CA LYS A 84 -6.08 8.93 -19.86
C LYS A 84 -6.29 10.41 -19.49
N LYS A 85 -5.25 11.07 -19.00
CA LYS A 85 -5.22 12.51 -18.69
C LYS A 85 -4.20 13.18 -19.62
N ALA A 86 -4.54 14.37 -20.12
CA ALA A 86 -3.54 15.22 -20.77
C ALA A 86 -2.46 15.51 -19.73
N GLY A 87 -1.24 15.04 -19.98
CA GLY A 87 -0.10 15.41 -19.15
C GLY A 87 0.02 16.93 -19.12
N TRP A 88 0.50 17.49 -18.02
CA TRP A 88 0.74 18.93 -17.89
C TRP A 88 1.79 19.49 -18.89
N SER A 89 2.47 18.60 -19.61
CA SER A 89 3.30 18.90 -20.78
C SER A 89 3.29 17.71 -21.75
N ASP A 90 3.61 17.95 -23.02
CA ASP A 90 3.70 16.94 -24.09
C ASP A 90 4.77 15.85 -23.83
N ASN A 91 5.61 16.04 -22.81
CA ASN A 91 6.73 15.17 -22.46
C ASN A 91 6.46 14.27 -21.23
N VAL A 92 5.28 14.37 -20.61
CA VAL A 92 4.93 13.57 -19.42
C VAL A 92 3.78 12.63 -19.73
N VAL A 93 4.08 11.33 -19.69
CA VAL A 93 3.11 10.27 -19.90
C VAL A 93 2.48 9.91 -18.56
N GLU A 94 1.28 10.44 -18.31
CA GLU A 94 0.51 10.03 -17.13
C GLU A 94 -0.12 8.64 -17.34
N PHE A 95 -0.14 7.82 -16.30
CA PHE A 95 -0.89 6.57 -16.29
C PHE A 95 -1.76 6.46 -15.03
N ASP A 96 -2.89 5.79 -15.19
CA ASP A 96 -3.75 5.37 -14.09
C ASP A 96 -3.50 3.89 -13.81
N ALA A 97 -3.44 3.51 -12.54
CA ALA A 97 -3.17 2.12 -12.14
C ALA A 97 -4.02 1.75 -10.92
N VAL A 98 -4.88 0.75 -11.11
CA VAL A 98 -5.81 0.29 -10.09
C VAL A 98 -5.48 -1.15 -9.71
N PRO A 99 -5.18 -1.45 -8.43
CA PRO A 99 -4.94 -2.80 -7.98
C PRO A 99 -6.25 -3.59 -7.85
N ASP A 100 -6.20 -4.91 -7.97
CA ASP A 100 -7.34 -5.79 -7.74
C ASP A 100 -7.62 -6.02 -6.25
N LYS A 101 -6.57 -5.97 -5.42
CA LYS A 101 -6.59 -6.16 -3.97
C LYS A 101 -5.66 -5.19 -3.25
N GLY A 102 -5.95 -4.96 -1.98
CA GLY A 102 -5.08 -4.22 -1.08
C GLY A 102 -4.08 -5.11 -0.36
N ILE A 103 -2.99 -4.53 0.11
CA ILE A 103 -2.08 -5.17 1.07
C ILE A 103 -2.34 -4.57 2.44
N LEU A 104 -2.68 -5.42 3.41
CA LEU A 104 -2.75 -5.05 4.81
C LEU A 104 -1.50 -5.56 5.52
N THR A 105 -0.78 -4.69 6.20
CA THR A 105 0.37 -5.03 7.05
C THR A 105 0.11 -4.57 8.48
N SER A 106 0.63 -5.30 9.47
CA SER A 106 0.57 -4.86 10.87
C SER A 106 1.25 -3.50 11.06
N ASP A 107 2.39 -3.28 10.40
CA ASP A 107 3.15 -2.03 10.47
C ASP A 107 2.41 -0.88 9.80
N GLY A 108 1.79 -1.09 8.63
CA GLY A 108 0.99 -0.08 7.96
C GLY A 108 -0.22 0.36 8.77
N VAL A 109 -0.86 -0.58 9.48
CA VAL A 109 -1.94 -0.25 10.44
C VAL A 109 -1.39 0.53 11.63
N ALA A 110 -0.25 0.14 12.18
CA ALA A 110 0.38 0.89 13.26
C ALA A 110 0.69 2.33 12.80
N ARG A 111 1.29 2.53 11.63
CA ARG A 111 1.57 3.88 11.08
C ARG A 111 0.32 4.70 10.89
N LEU A 112 -0.75 4.11 10.36
CA LEU A 112 -2.03 4.79 10.23
C LEU A 112 -2.53 5.30 11.59
N LEU A 113 -2.58 4.41 12.59
CA LEU A 113 -3.11 4.74 13.91
C LEU A 113 -2.25 5.80 14.60
N TYR A 114 -0.92 5.63 14.62
CA TYR A 114 -0.03 6.62 15.20
C TYR A 114 0.04 7.93 14.38
N GLY A 115 -0.21 7.90 13.07
CA GLY A 115 -0.36 9.10 12.25
C GLY A 115 -1.62 9.90 12.59
N ASN A 116 -2.74 9.21 12.80
CA ASN A 116 -4.04 9.81 13.13
C ASN A 116 -4.10 10.32 14.57
N TYR A 117 -3.66 9.52 15.53
CA TYR A 117 -3.79 9.80 16.96
C TYR A 117 -2.53 10.40 17.59
N ARG A 118 -1.39 10.37 16.90
CA ARG A 118 -0.11 10.98 17.30
C ARG A 118 0.28 10.63 18.75
N ASP A 119 0.51 11.62 19.59
CA ASP A 119 0.96 11.43 20.98
C ASP A 119 -0.18 11.11 21.95
N SER A 120 -1.43 11.01 21.50
CA SER A 120 -2.57 10.69 22.38
C SER A 120 -2.72 9.18 22.61
N ILE A 121 -2.27 8.36 21.66
CA ILE A 121 -2.31 6.89 21.74
C ILE A 121 -1.11 6.38 22.56
N ASP A 122 -1.36 5.42 23.44
CA ASP A 122 -0.32 4.63 24.09
C ASP A 122 0.05 3.42 23.21
N HIS A 123 -0.96 2.64 22.83
CA HIS A 123 -0.83 1.51 21.91
C HIS A 123 -2.16 1.18 21.22
N ALA A 124 -2.10 0.31 20.22
CA ALA A 124 -3.28 -0.31 19.65
C ALA A 124 -3.33 -1.81 19.98
N ARG A 125 -4.54 -2.36 20.06
CA ARG A 125 -4.80 -3.80 20.23
C ARG A 125 -5.57 -4.32 19.02
N CYS A 126 -5.05 -5.33 18.32
CA CYS A 126 -5.65 -5.85 17.09
C CYS A 126 -5.87 -7.38 17.17
N ASN A 127 -6.75 -7.93 16.31
CA ASN A 127 -6.89 -9.39 16.15
C ASN A 127 -5.90 -9.95 15.13
N ASP A 128 -4.67 -10.22 15.59
CA ASP A 128 -3.68 -11.05 14.89
C ASP A 128 -3.53 -10.71 13.39
N ILE A 129 -3.29 -9.42 13.10
CA ILE A 129 -2.96 -8.96 11.75
C ILE A 129 -1.62 -9.60 11.37
N PRO A 130 -1.57 -10.41 10.30
CA PRO A 130 -0.32 -10.99 9.82
C PRO A 130 0.67 -9.89 9.43
N LYS A 131 1.95 -10.25 9.31
CA LYS A 131 2.98 -9.33 8.80
C LYS A 131 2.53 -8.65 7.49
N ALA A 132 1.99 -9.43 6.57
CA ALA A 132 1.33 -8.94 5.36
C ALA A 132 0.24 -9.92 4.90
N VAL A 133 -0.87 -9.40 4.38
CA VAL A 133 -1.96 -10.21 3.82
C VAL A 133 -2.71 -9.44 2.73
N LEU A 134 -3.21 -10.16 1.71
CA LEU A 134 -4.09 -9.57 0.70
C LEU A 134 -5.52 -9.49 1.22
N VAL A 135 -6.15 -8.34 0.99
CA VAL A 135 -7.55 -8.10 1.37
C VAL A 135 -8.31 -7.41 0.24
N PRO A 136 -9.64 -7.55 0.15
CA PRO A 136 -10.40 -6.79 -0.85
C PRO A 136 -10.33 -5.28 -0.55
N LEU A 137 -10.31 -4.48 -1.61
CA LEU A 137 -10.25 -3.01 -1.50
C LEU A 137 -11.58 -2.43 -1.02
N ASN A 138 -11.49 -1.34 -0.26
CA ASN A 138 -12.60 -0.48 0.15
C ASN A 138 -13.74 -1.17 0.94
N VAL A 139 -13.49 -2.37 1.48
CA VAL A 139 -14.44 -3.08 2.35
C VAL A 139 -13.85 -3.30 3.74
N LYS A 140 -14.73 -3.54 4.72
CA LYS A 140 -14.32 -3.98 6.07
C LYS A 140 -13.60 -5.32 5.97
N THR A 141 -12.36 -5.37 6.46
CA THR A 141 -11.63 -6.62 6.58
C THR A 141 -12.12 -7.40 7.80
N LYS A 142 -11.67 -8.64 7.95
CA LYS A 142 -11.87 -9.40 9.20
C LYS A 142 -11.02 -8.87 10.36
N TYR A 143 -10.10 -7.94 10.09
CA TYR A 143 -9.19 -7.40 11.08
C TYR A 143 -9.78 -6.12 11.68
N SER A 144 -9.59 -5.96 12.98
CA SER A 144 -10.05 -4.83 13.77
C SER A 144 -8.98 -4.44 14.77
N CYS A 145 -8.92 -3.15 15.07
CA CYS A 145 -8.03 -2.60 16.07
C CYS A 145 -8.79 -1.69 17.03
N GLU A 146 -8.38 -1.72 18.28
CA GLU A 146 -8.81 -0.80 19.32
C GLU A 146 -7.63 0.11 19.67
N VAL A 147 -7.88 1.42 19.69
CA VAL A 147 -6.90 2.41 20.14
C VAL A 147 -6.99 2.57 21.65
N VAL A 148 -5.87 2.39 22.34
CA VAL A 148 -5.75 2.61 23.79
C VAL A 148 -5.04 3.93 24.02
N PHE A 149 -5.78 4.93 24.51
CA PHE A 149 -5.24 6.24 24.82
C PHE A 149 -4.38 6.22 26.08
N LYS A 150 -3.43 7.15 26.19
CA LYS A 150 -2.57 7.31 27.37
C LYS A 150 -3.40 7.42 28.65
N GLY A 151 -3.01 6.67 29.67
CA GLY A 151 -3.70 6.63 30.97
C GLY A 151 -5.06 5.92 30.97
N ARG A 152 -5.46 5.27 29.87
CA ARG A 152 -6.71 4.50 29.79
C ARG A 152 -6.44 3.01 29.67
N THR A 153 -7.40 2.22 30.14
CA THR A 153 -7.47 0.78 29.88
C THR A 153 -8.25 0.51 28.59
N PRO A 154 -8.04 -0.64 27.93
CA PRO A 154 -8.85 -1.07 26.80
C PRO A 154 -10.34 -1.15 27.19
N GLY A 155 -11.20 -0.50 26.42
CA GLY A 155 -12.65 -0.45 26.59
C GLY A 155 -13.44 -1.45 25.74
N GLY A 156 -12.77 -2.20 24.86
CA GLY A 156 -13.42 -3.16 23.94
C GLY A 156 -14.03 -2.52 22.69
N LEU A 157 -13.64 -1.29 22.36
CA LEU A 157 -14.17 -0.53 21.21
C LEU A 157 -13.30 -0.78 19.96
N ALA A 158 -13.30 -2.02 19.47
CA ALA A 158 -12.54 -2.39 18.28
C ALA A 158 -13.23 -1.94 16.99
N GLU A 159 -12.50 -1.23 16.14
CA GLU A 159 -12.97 -0.78 14.83
C GLU A 159 -12.36 -1.63 13.71
N PRO A 160 -13.14 -2.01 12.68
CA PRO A 160 -12.65 -2.79 11.56
C PRO A 160 -11.69 -1.97 10.69
N VAL A 161 -10.57 -2.58 10.31
CA VAL A 161 -9.61 -2.01 9.37
C VAL A 161 -10.10 -2.23 7.94
N ARG A 162 -9.86 -1.25 7.08
CA ARG A 162 -10.07 -1.32 5.63
C ARG A 162 -8.77 -1.01 4.91
N VAL A 163 -8.68 -1.37 3.63
CA VAL A 163 -7.53 -1.03 2.77
C VAL A 163 -8.04 -0.40 1.49
N THR A 164 -7.42 0.70 1.08
CA THR A 164 -7.59 1.31 -0.25
C THR A 164 -6.33 1.08 -1.06
N ASP A 165 -6.33 1.54 -2.32
CA ASP A 165 -5.15 1.60 -3.19
C ASP A 165 -4.01 2.49 -2.63
N ALA A 166 -4.30 3.34 -1.65
CA ALA A 166 -3.36 4.18 -0.92
C ALA A 166 -3.01 3.64 0.48
N GLY A 167 -3.50 2.45 0.83
CA GLY A 167 -3.20 1.73 2.06
C GLY A 167 -4.30 1.71 3.11
N PRO A 168 -3.98 1.35 4.37
CA PRO A 168 -4.98 1.10 5.40
C PRO A 168 -5.76 2.37 5.80
N ARG A 169 -7.01 2.15 6.21
CA ARG A 169 -7.95 3.16 6.74
C ARG A 169 -8.75 2.56 7.90
N VAL A 170 -9.08 3.40 8.87
CA VAL A 170 -9.94 3.08 10.03
C VAL A 170 -10.98 4.19 10.11
N TYR A 171 -12.26 3.83 10.03
CA TYR A 171 -13.45 4.69 10.14
C TYR A 171 -14.71 3.86 10.37
#